data_AF-A0A5K0XVW0-F1
#
_entry.id   AF-A0A5K0XVW0-F1
#
_cell.length_a   1.000
_cell.length_b   1.000
_cell.length_c   1.000
_cell.angle_alpha   90.00
_cell.angle_beta   90.00
_cell.angle_gamma   90.00
#
_symmetry.space_group_name_H-M   'P 1'
#
loop_
_entity.id
_entity.type
_entity.pdbx_description
1 polymer ?
#
loop_
_entity_poly.entity_id
_entity_poly.type
_entity_poly.pdbx_seq_one_letter_code
_entity_poly.pdbx_strand_id
1 'polypeptide(L)'
;MTDGAGFPGLQRGKSELHRRISAASVSFLASRYCSVLLVLWIVGFASVFFWQRGAGDGLRVFLWATAGGFQSAPGVRYRVFNLEDFGAVGDGLTVNTAAFERAVAEIAKHSRWGGAQLTVPAGVWLTAPFNLTSHMTLFLAADAVILGIE
;
A
#
# COMPACT_ATOMS: atom_id res chain seq x y z
N MET A 1 -34.96 58.87 35.32
CA MET A 1 -33.96 58.77 34.24
C MET A 1 -32.89 57.81 34.74
N THR A 2 -32.91 56.58 34.21
CA THR A 2 -31.82 55.58 34.10
C THR A 2 -31.00 55.25 35.37
N ASP A 3 -30.80 54.01 35.80
CA ASP A 3 -31.09 52.69 35.25
C ASP A 3 -30.67 51.69 36.33
N GLY A 4 -31.10 50.44 36.22
CA GLY A 4 -30.35 49.32 36.81
C GLY A 4 -31.05 48.59 37.95
N ALA A 5 -32.11 47.87 37.59
CA ALA A 5 -32.65 46.78 38.38
C ALA A 5 -31.57 45.71 38.65
N GLY A 6 -31.31 45.42 39.93
CA GLY A 6 -30.50 44.30 40.38
C GLY A 6 -31.28 43.46 41.38
N PHE A 7 -32.01 42.47 40.89
CA PHE A 7 -32.84 41.56 41.68
C PHE A 7 -32.04 40.84 42.78
N PRO A 8 -32.53 40.78 44.03
CA PRO A 8 -31.94 39.99 45.09
C PRO A 8 -32.39 38.53 44.95
N GLY A 9 -31.46 37.58 45.10
CA GLY A 9 -31.79 36.21 45.49
C GLY A 9 -32.09 35.22 44.36
N LEU A 10 -31.10 34.90 43.52
CA LEU A 10 -31.07 33.59 42.85
C LEU A 10 -29.66 33.12 42.44
N GLN A 11 -28.64 33.42 43.26
CA GLN A 11 -27.25 32.98 43.01
C GLN A 11 -26.56 32.38 44.25
N ARG A 12 -27.33 31.92 45.24
CA ARG A 12 -26.81 31.24 46.44
C ARG A 12 -26.92 29.70 46.38
N GLY A 13 -27.60 29.15 45.37
CA GLY A 13 -27.83 27.71 45.23
C GLY A 13 -26.97 26.96 44.20
N LYS A 14 -26.32 27.65 43.26
CA LYS A 14 -25.58 26.99 42.16
C LYS A 14 -24.16 26.56 42.53
N SER A 15 -23.48 27.26 43.44
CA SER A 15 -22.12 26.94 43.86
C SER A 15 -22.05 25.79 44.87
N GLU A 16 -23.08 25.61 45.69
CA GLU A 16 -23.15 24.53 46.69
C GLU A 16 -23.47 23.17 46.03
N LEU A 17 -24.27 23.17 44.95
CA LEU A 17 -24.66 21.95 44.24
C LEU A 17 -23.50 21.34 43.43
N HIS A 18 -22.60 22.17 42.89
CA HIS A 18 -21.43 21.68 42.15
C HIS A 18 -20.34 21.10 43.06
N ARG A 19 -20.21 21.60 44.30
CA ARG A 19 -19.20 21.12 45.26
C ARG A 19 -19.59 19.79 45.92
N ARG A 20 -20.88 19.50 46.08
CA ARG A 20 -21.36 18.23 46.62
C ARG A 20 -21.41 17.09 45.59
N ILE A 21 -21.66 17.42 44.32
CA ILE A 21 -21.75 16.39 43.27
C ILE A 21 -20.36 15.84 42.91
N SER A 22 -19.30 16.67 42.86
CA SER A 22 -17.94 16.12 42.60
C SER A 22 -17.36 15.33 43.77
N ALA A 23 -17.69 15.67 45.02
CA ALA A 23 -17.16 14.96 46.18
C ALA A 23 -17.82 13.58 46.40
N ALA A 24 -19.07 13.40 45.97
CA ALA A 24 -19.79 12.13 46.04
C ALA A 24 -19.44 11.17 44.89
N SER A 25 -19.11 11.69 43.71
CA SER A 25 -18.67 10.86 42.56
C SER A 25 -17.31 10.19 42.79
N VAL A 26 -16.47 10.74 43.67
CA VAL A 26 -15.06 10.37 43.79
C VAL A 26 -14.76 9.46 45.00
N SER A 27 -15.73 9.17 45.88
CA SER A 27 -15.37 8.54 47.17
C SER A 27 -15.88 7.13 47.47
N PHE A 28 -17.03 6.60 46.99
CA PHE A 28 -17.61 5.45 47.74
C PHE A 28 -18.34 4.29 47.04
N LEU A 29 -18.45 4.22 45.71
CA LEU A 29 -18.88 2.96 45.06
C LEU A 29 -17.84 2.59 44.02
N ALA A 30 -16.69 2.01 44.37
CA ALA A 30 -16.61 0.56 44.54
C ALA A 30 -15.16 0.16 44.91
N SER A 31 -14.72 0.42 46.14
CA SER A 31 -13.31 0.22 46.56
C SER A 31 -12.76 -1.20 46.31
N ARG A 32 -13.60 -2.24 46.42
CA ARG A 32 -13.23 -3.61 46.05
C ARG A 32 -13.35 -3.90 44.56
N TYR A 33 -14.41 -3.41 43.91
CA TYR A 33 -14.64 -3.71 42.50
C TYR A 33 -13.77 -2.88 41.56
N CYS A 34 -13.28 -1.70 41.93
CA CYS A 34 -12.33 -0.94 41.12
C CYS A 34 -10.98 -1.68 41.05
N SER A 35 -10.52 -2.24 42.16
CA SER A 35 -9.33 -3.09 42.21
C SER A 35 -9.52 -4.37 41.37
N VAL A 36 -10.67 -5.04 41.52
CA VAL A 36 -10.99 -6.24 40.72
C VAL A 36 -11.17 -5.91 39.25
N LEU A 37 -11.78 -4.78 38.91
CA LEU A 37 -11.95 -4.31 37.53
C LEU A 37 -10.61 -3.92 36.92
N LEU A 38 -9.71 -3.26 37.65
CA LEU A 38 -8.38 -2.93 37.14
C LEU A 38 -7.55 -4.19 36.91
N VAL A 39 -7.58 -5.15 37.84
CA VAL A 39 -6.87 -6.44 37.67
C VAL A 39 -7.47 -7.24 36.52
N LEU A 40 -8.80 -7.31 36.43
CA LEU A 40 -9.49 -7.99 35.32
C LEU A 40 -9.22 -7.29 33.98
N TRP A 41 -9.14 -5.96 33.98
CA TRP A 41 -8.79 -5.17 32.80
C TRP A 41 -7.34 -5.40 32.40
N ILE A 42 -6.39 -5.39 33.34
CA ILE A 42 -4.97 -5.69 33.07
C ILE A 42 -4.80 -7.12 32.58
N VAL A 43 -5.48 -8.11 33.17
CA VAL A 43 -5.43 -9.51 32.72
C VAL A 43 -6.05 -9.65 31.33
N GLY A 44 -7.17 -8.98 31.05
CA GLY A 44 -7.77 -8.93 29.72
C GLY A 44 -6.85 -8.26 28.69
N PHE A 45 -6.24 -7.13 29.04
CA PHE A 45 -5.34 -6.38 28.18
C PHE A 45 -4.02 -7.13 27.95
N ALA A 46 -3.47 -7.76 28.99
CA ALA A 46 -2.30 -8.62 28.91
C ALA A 46 -2.59 -9.85 28.06
N SER A 47 -3.78 -10.47 28.16
CA SER A 47 -4.18 -11.59 27.31
C SER A 47 -4.18 -11.21 25.82
N VAL A 48 -4.70 -10.01 25.48
CA VAL A 48 -4.62 -9.47 24.11
C VAL A 48 -3.16 -9.22 23.70
N PHE A 49 -2.32 -8.72 24.60
CA PHE A 49 -0.91 -8.45 24.32
C PHE A 49 -0.07 -9.73 24.18
N PHE A 50 -0.39 -10.78 24.95
CA PHE A 50 0.22 -12.10 24.85
C PHE A 50 -0.26 -12.85 23.60
N TRP A 51 -1.49 -12.61 23.14
CA TRP A 51 -1.96 -13.05 21.83
C TRP A 51 -1.23 -12.33 20.68
N GLN A 52 -1.01 -11.01 20.78
CA GLN A 52 -0.22 -10.27 19.78
C GLN A 52 1.27 -10.67 19.77
N ARG A 53 1.83 -11.02 20.93
CA ARG A 53 3.23 -11.46 21.07
C ARG A 53 3.46 -12.89 20.56
N GLY A 54 2.41 -13.72 20.50
CA GLY A 54 2.42 -15.08 19.97
C GLY A 54 1.97 -15.21 18.52
N ALA A 55 1.43 -14.15 17.89
CA ALA A 55 1.08 -14.14 16.48
C ALA A 55 2.25 -13.60 15.64
N GLY A 56 3.30 -14.41 15.50
CA GLY A 56 4.33 -14.22 14.48
C GLY A 56 3.79 -14.19 13.05
N ASP A 57 2.51 -14.50 12.81
CA ASP A 57 1.95 -14.71 11.47
C ASP A 57 0.55 -14.09 11.25
N GLY A 58 0.14 -13.08 12.03
CA GLY A 58 -1.21 -12.50 11.93
C GLY A 58 -1.31 -11.11 11.28
N LEU A 59 -0.41 -10.18 11.63
CA LEU A 59 -0.53 -8.78 11.22
C LEU A 59 -0.11 -8.52 9.76
N ARG A 60 0.64 -9.45 9.15
CA ARG A 60 1.00 -9.36 7.73
C ARG A 60 -0.17 -9.71 6.80
N VAL A 61 -1.19 -10.43 7.30
CA VAL A 61 -2.33 -10.90 6.51
C VAL A 61 -3.48 -9.89 6.47
N PHE A 62 -3.56 -8.91 7.38
CA PHE A 62 -4.63 -7.91 7.33
C PHE A 62 -4.24 -6.61 6.61
N LEU A 63 -2.93 -6.38 6.37
CA LEU A 63 -2.44 -5.17 5.68
C LEU A 63 -2.27 -5.31 4.15
N TRP A 64 -2.58 -6.47 3.55
CA TRP A 64 -2.59 -6.65 2.08
C TRP A 64 -4.00 -6.68 1.49
N ALA A 65 -5.05 -6.61 2.31
CA ALA A 65 -6.43 -6.58 1.85
C ALA A 65 -6.90 -5.17 1.43
N THR A 66 -6.19 -4.11 1.84
CA THR A 66 -6.57 -2.70 1.60
C THR A 66 -5.55 -1.91 0.77
N ALA A 67 -4.39 -2.48 0.46
CA ALA A 67 -3.46 -1.96 -0.53
C ALA A 67 -3.37 -3.02 -1.62
N GLY A 68 -3.59 -2.63 -2.88
CA GLY A 68 -3.65 -3.51 -4.05
C GLY A 68 -2.65 -4.66 -3.95
N GLY A 69 -3.15 -5.87 -4.19
CA GLY A 69 -2.43 -7.12 -3.94
C GLY A 69 -0.98 -7.03 -4.39
N PHE A 70 -0.10 -7.67 -3.63
CA PHE A 70 1.25 -7.99 -4.08
C PHE A 70 1.13 -8.69 -5.44
N GLN A 71 1.20 -7.91 -6.52
CA GLN A 71 1.77 -8.40 -7.74
C GLN A 71 3.17 -8.79 -7.30
N SER A 72 3.43 -10.10 -7.25
CA SER A 72 4.79 -10.60 -7.31
C SER A 72 5.42 -9.84 -8.47
N ALA A 73 6.27 -8.85 -8.16
CA ALA A 73 7.03 -8.17 -9.20
C ALA A 73 7.63 -9.30 -10.04
N PRO A 74 7.48 -9.27 -11.37
CA PRO A 74 8.00 -10.34 -12.22
C PRO A 74 9.43 -10.60 -11.76
N GLY A 75 9.68 -11.83 -11.29
CA GLY A 75 10.94 -12.18 -10.64
C GLY A 75 12.08 -11.70 -11.52
N VAL A 76 13.07 -11.04 -10.93
CA VAL A 76 14.20 -10.40 -11.63
C VAL A 76 14.66 -11.34 -12.73
N ARG A 77 14.44 -10.95 -13.99
CA ARG A 77 14.84 -11.78 -15.13
C ARG A 77 16.36 -11.89 -15.09
N TYR A 78 16.85 -13.11 -15.20
CA TYR A 78 18.29 -13.37 -15.13
C TYR A 78 19.06 -12.65 -16.24
N ARG A 79 18.41 -12.39 -17.37
CA ARG A 79 19.01 -11.74 -18.54
C ARG A 79 18.12 -10.61 -19.07
N VAL A 80 18.75 -9.50 -19.42
CA VAL A 80 18.13 -8.32 -20.02
C VAL A 80 18.84 -8.06 -21.35
N PHE A 81 18.07 -7.79 -22.40
CA PHE A 81 18.55 -7.40 -23.71
C PHE A 81 17.97 -6.04 -24.09
N ASN A 82 18.73 -5.19 -24.77
CA ASN A 82 18.19 -3.94 -25.30
C ASN A 82 17.75 -4.13 -26.75
N LEU A 83 16.65 -3.49 -27.13
CA LEU A 83 16.11 -3.58 -28.49
C LEU A 83 17.08 -3.00 -29.54
N GLU A 84 17.84 -1.95 -29.19
CA GLU A 84 18.84 -1.32 -30.05
C GLU A 84 19.98 -2.28 -30.45
N ASP A 85 20.32 -3.24 -29.58
CA ASP A 85 21.36 -4.24 -29.86
C ASP A 85 20.98 -5.16 -31.05
N PHE A 86 19.68 -5.23 -31.36
CA PHE A 86 19.15 -5.98 -32.51
C PHE A 86 18.99 -5.12 -33.77
N GLY A 87 19.48 -3.88 -33.76
CA GLY A 87 19.45 -2.98 -34.91
C GLY A 87 18.11 -2.27 -35.11
N ALA A 88 17.34 -2.07 -34.03
CA ALA A 88 16.15 -1.24 -34.07
C ALA A 88 16.52 0.25 -33.99
N VAL A 89 15.71 1.10 -34.62
CA VAL A 89 15.85 2.56 -34.62
C VAL A 89 14.56 3.20 -34.11
N GLY A 90 14.67 4.04 -33.09
CA GLY A 90 13.52 4.69 -32.42
C GLY A 90 13.03 5.98 -33.08
N ASP A 91 13.07 6.07 -34.41
CA ASP A 91 12.71 7.26 -35.21
C ASP A 91 11.22 7.35 -35.58
N GLY A 92 10.44 6.30 -35.32
CA GLY A 92 9.02 6.19 -35.70
C GLY A 92 8.76 6.00 -37.20
N LEU A 93 9.81 5.92 -38.02
CA LEU A 93 9.72 5.75 -39.48
C LEU A 93 10.28 4.41 -39.93
N THR A 94 11.31 3.91 -39.25
CA THR A 94 11.97 2.66 -39.54
C THR A 94 11.13 1.49 -39.04
N VAL A 95 10.81 0.54 -39.94
CA VAL A 95 10.09 -0.68 -39.57
C VAL A 95 11.03 -1.63 -38.82
N ASN A 96 10.80 -1.76 -37.51
CA ASN A 96 11.64 -2.51 -36.57
C ASN A 96 11.21 -3.97 -36.37
N THR A 97 10.27 -4.50 -37.17
CA THR A 97 9.73 -5.87 -37.02
C THR A 97 10.84 -6.92 -36.97
N ALA A 98 11.82 -6.83 -37.87
CA ALA A 98 12.93 -7.79 -37.92
C ALA A 98 13.84 -7.73 -36.69
N ALA A 99 13.96 -6.56 -36.04
CA ALA A 99 14.70 -6.42 -34.78
C ALA A 99 13.94 -7.04 -33.61
N PHE A 100 12.61 -6.84 -33.54
CA PHE A 100 11.76 -7.51 -32.55
C PHE A 100 11.78 -9.03 -32.70
N GLU A 101 11.66 -9.56 -33.91
CA GLU A 101 11.72 -11.00 -34.17
C GLU A 101 13.06 -11.62 -33.76
N ARG A 102 14.18 -10.95 -34.08
CA ARG A 102 15.52 -11.38 -33.64
C ARG A 102 15.66 -11.37 -32.12
N ALA A 103 15.18 -10.31 -31.46
CA ALA A 103 15.19 -10.21 -30.01
C ALA A 103 14.38 -11.33 -29.35
N VAL A 104 13.17 -11.59 -29.85
CA VAL A 104 12.29 -12.66 -29.38
C VAL A 104 12.95 -14.03 -29.57
N ALA A 105 13.58 -14.27 -30.72
CA ALA A 105 14.28 -15.53 -31.00
C ALA A 105 15.45 -15.77 -30.02
N GLU A 106 16.22 -14.73 -29.66
CA GLU A 106 17.27 -14.85 -28.64
C GLU A 106 16.70 -15.10 -27.25
N ILE A 107 15.61 -14.45 -26.88
CA ILE A 107 14.95 -14.66 -25.59
C ILE A 107 14.39 -16.07 -25.47
N ALA A 108 13.82 -16.62 -26.55
CA ALA A 108 13.29 -17.97 -26.58
C ALA A 108 14.33 -19.03 -26.15
N LYS A 109 15.61 -18.84 -26.54
CA LYS A 109 16.71 -19.72 -26.15
C LYS A 109 16.95 -19.75 -24.63
N HIS A 110 16.51 -18.72 -23.91
CA HIS A 110 16.67 -18.55 -22.46
C HIS A 110 15.45 -19.02 -21.65
N SER A 111 14.40 -19.53 -22.30
CA SER A 111 13.16 -20.01 -21.65
C SER A 111 13.42 -21.00 -20.51
N ARG A 112 14.35 -21.96 -20.71
CA ARG A 112 14.73 -22.96 -19.70
C ARG A 112 15.40 -22.39 -18.43
N TRP A 113 15.90 -21.16 -18.49
CA TRP A 113 16.62 -20.49 -17.39
C TRP A 113 15.76 -19.44 -16.68
N GLY A 114 14.43 -19.53 -16.79
CA GLY A 114 13.51 -18.53 -16.24
C GLY A 114 13.22 -17.36 -17.20
N GLY A 115 13.73 -17.45 -18.43
CA GLY A 115 13.49 -16.49 -19.50
C GLY A 115 14.34 -15.22 -19.41
N ALA A 116 13.93 -14.19 -20.16
CA ALA A 116 14.69 -12.95 -20.28
C ALA A 116 13.77 -11.74 -20.52
N GLN A 117 14.30 -10.56 -20.26
CA GLN A 117 13.65 -9.27 -20.48
C GLN A 117 14.18 -8.61 -21.76
N LEU A 118 13.28 -8.06 -22.58
CA LEU A 118 13.60 -7.14 -23.65
C LEU A 118 13.27 -5.72 -23.18
N THR A 119 14.27 -4.85 -23.12
CA THR A 119 14.12 -3.44 -22.78
C THR A 119 14.03 -2.62 -24.07
N VAL A 120 12.95 -1.85 -24.19
CA VAL A 120 12.72 -0.88 -25.25
C VAL A 120 13.01 0.51 -24.68
N PRO A 121 14.07 1.20 -25.14
CA PRO A 121 14.41 2.52 -24.64
C PRO A 121 13.40 3.59 -25.11
N ALA A 122 13.52 4.79 -24.55
CA ALA A 122 12.73 5.95 -24.95
C ALA A 122 12.85 6.19 -26.46
N GLY A 123 11.72 6.43 -27.14
CA GLY A 123 11.69 6.55 -28.60
C GLY A 123 10.39 6.03 -29.21
N VAL A 124 10.26 6.18 -30.52
CA VAL A 124 9.08 5.76 -31.27
C VAL A 124 9.46 4.57 -32.15
N TRP A 125 8.80 3.44 -31.93
CA TRP A 125 9.18 2.15 -32.51
C TRP A 125 8.08 1.64 -33.43
N LEU A 126 8.24 1.85 -34.73
CA LEU A 126 7.30 1.36 -35.74
C LEU A 126 7.50 -0.15 -35.96
N THR A 127 6.45 -0.95 -35.87
CA THR A 127 6.52 -2.41 -36.05
C THR A 127 5.24 -2.99 -36.63
N ALA A 128 5.39 -4.06 -37.40
CA ALA A 128 4.28 -4.96 -37.74
C ALA A 128 3.92 -5.85 -36.55
N PRO A 129 2.76 -6.53 -36.55
CA PRO A 129 2.44 -7.57 -35.58
C PRO A 129 3.54 -8.64 -35.55
N PHE A 130 3.98 -9.02 -34.35
CA PHE A 130 5.00 -10.04 -34.14
C PHE A 130 4.59 -10.98 -33.00
N ASN A 131 5.10 -12.21 -33.03
CA ASN A 131 4.77 -13.22 -32.03
C ASN A 131 5.68 -13.10 -30.80
N LEU A 132 5.10 -13.27 -29.62
CA LEU A 132 5.83 -13.36 -28.36
C LEU A 132 6.16 -14.82 -28.00
N THR A 133 7.12 -15.00 -27.11
CA THR A 133 7.54 -16.33 -26.62
C THR A 133 7.32 -16.47 -25.12
N SER A 134 7.26 -17.71 -24.65
CA SER A 134 7.09 -18.02 -23.22
C SER A 134 8.25 -17.49 -22.37
N HIS A 135 7.93 -17.11 -21.13
CA HIS A 135 8.90 -16.59 -20.15
C HIS A 135 9.65 -15.31 -20.55
N MET A 136 9.13 -14.55 -21.53
CA MET A 136 9.64 -13.23 -21.87
C MET A 136 9.01 -12.13 -21.00
N THR A 137 9.75 -11.05 -20.77
CA THR A 137 9.20 -9.77 -20.29
C THR A 137 9.53 -8.69 -21.30
N LEU A 138 8.52 -7.99 -21.82
CA LEU A 138 8.72 -6.77 -22.61
C LEU A 138 8.64 -5.56 -21.67
N PHE A 139 9.74 -4.84 -21.52
CA PHE A 139 9.84 -3.66 -20.67
C PHE A 139 9.96 -2.41 -21.53
N LEU A 140 9.01 -1.50 -21.35
CA LEU A 140 8.98 -0.19 -22.00
C LEU A 140 9.56 0.84 -21.03
N ALA A 141 10.66 1.48 -21.41
CA ALA A 141 11.18 2.62 -20.66
C ALA A 141 10.19 3.81 -20.70
N ALA A 142 10.41 4.80 -19.83
CA ALA A 142 9.68 6.05 -19.93
C ALA A 142 9.82 6.64 -21.35
N ASP A 143 8.73 7.17 -21.89
CA ASP A 143 8.66 7.75 -23.24
C ASP A 143 8.92 6.77 -24.41
N ALA A 144 8.83 5.46 -24.18
CA ALA A 144 8.82 4.47 -25.24
C ALA A 144 7.40 4.31 -25.83
N VAL A 145 7.26 4.49 -27.15
CA VAL A 145 5.99 4.37 -27.89
C VAL A 145 6.13 3.29 -28.95
N ILE A 146 5.29 2.25 -28.91
CA ILE A 146 5.20 1.25 -29.98
C ILE A 146 4.10 1.66 -30.96
N LEU A 147 4.45 1.89 -32.22
CA LEU A 147 3.51 2.16 -33.31
C LEU A 147 3.28 0.89 -34.12
N GLY A 148 2.02 0.48 -34.23
CA GLY A 148 1.62 -0.58 -35.16
C GLY A 148 1.44 -0.03 -36.56
N ILE A 149 1.98 -0.71 -37.57
CA ILE A 149 1.56 -0.48 -38.97
C ILE A 149 0.22 -1.17 -39.22
N GLU A 150 -0.69 -0.49 -39.93
CA GLU A 150 -2.00 -1.00 -40.37
C GLU A 150 -1.88 -1.80 -41.68
#